data_AF-A0A2G4IMH6-F1
#
_entry.id   AF-A0A2G4IMH6-F1
#
_cell.length_a   1.000
_cell.length_b   1.000
_cell.length_c   1.000
_cell.angle_alpha   90.00
_cell.angle_beta   90.00
_cell.angle_gamma   90.00
#
_symmetry.space_group_name_H-M   'P 1'
#
loop_
_entity.id
_entity.type
_entity.pdbx_description
1 polymer ?
#
loop_
_entity_poly.entity_id
_entity_poly.type
_entity_poly.pdbx_seq_one_letter_code
_entity_poly.pdbx_strand_id
1 'polypeptide(L)'
;MAFFRPHMLFDRIEAVLEEAVFRRLVSLFLVFIFLGTLLIVELKRQQLLPESVQNFVPGASHLLAIDLCFGLLLIYEGIGLIVGLARSVSESVGKQIEIFSLILLRRSFKEFAHFSEPLRWSLETGESVGHMLADAAGALVIFLLLSVYYKAQKHQSYLGDNKAQSEFIEYKKAIALLLLLGYFGVGIYNSILWVSQREDRLVPFFEVFYTMLIFVDILLVLISLQFSSTYHVAFRASGFAVATVFLRIALVAPPYFNAALGVGATLYALGLTMAYRSFFVGVGQASMQDDSHGANAQAREDTTVGSDQNKNL
;
A
#
# COMPACT_ATOMS: atom_id res chain seq x y z
N MET A 1 1.36 -24.52 28.99
CA MET A 1 2.20 -24.02 27.88
C MET A 1 1.53 -22.78 27.33
N ALA A 2 2.12 -21.60 27.56
CA ALA A 2 1.62 -20.35 27.03
C ALA A 2 1.77 -20.35 25.50
N PHE A 3 0.67 -20.58 24.79
CA PHE A 3 0.62 -20.41 23.34
C PHE A 3 0.99 -18.95 23.05
N PHE A 4 2.16 -18.72 22.46
CA PHE A 4 2.53 -17.43 21.89
C PHE A 4 1.34 -16.98 21.03
N ARG A 5 0.71 -15.86 21.38
CA ARG A 5 -0.38 -15.27 20.60
C ARG A 5 0.25 -14.37 19.52
N PRO A 6 0.51 -14.84 18.29
CA PRO A 6 1.21 -14.06 17.27
C PRO A 6 0.52 -12.74 16.94
N HIS A 7 -0.80 -12.68 17.10
CA HIS A 7 -1.57 -11.44 16.94
C HIS A 7 -1.14 -10.33 17.91
N MET A 8 -0.80 -10.64 19.17
CA MET A 8 -0.39 -9.62 20.15
C MET A 8 1.00 -9.03 19.84
N LEU A 9 1.88 -9.83 19.24
CA LEU A 9 3.19 -9.35 18.80
C LEU A 9 3.03 -8.37 17.63
N PHE A 10 2.21 -8.74 16.64
CA PHE A 10 1.87 -7.89 15.52
C PHE A 10 1.24 -6.57 15.98
N ASP A 11 0.26 -6.62 16.89
CA ASP A 11 -0.44 -5.43 17.40
C ASP A 11 0.51 -4.45 18.11
N ARG A 12 1.54 -4.97 18.81
CA ARG A 12 2.57 -4.12 19.42
C ARG A 12 3.47 -3.46 18.37
N ILE A 13 3.91 -4.23 17.37
CA ILE A 13 4.76 -3.72 16.28
C ILE A 13 4.01 -2.61 15.53
N GLU A 14 2.75 -2.86 15.22
CA GLU A 14 1.86 -1.91 14.56
C GLU A 14 1.71 -0.62 15.37
N ALA A 15 1.41 -0.73 16.68
CA ALA A 15 1.25 0.44 17.54
C ALA A 15 2.51 1.31 17.61
N VAL A 16 3.70 0.70 17.68
CA VAL A 16 4.98 1.43 17.65
C VAL A 16 5.20 2.12 16.31
N LEU A 17 4.88 1.45 15.21
CA LEU A 17 5.06 2.00 13.86
C LEU A 17 4.15 3.21 13.58
N GLU A 18 2.95 3.19 14.16
CA GLU A 18 1.96 4.27 14.05
C GLU A 18 2.19 5.44 15.00
N GLU A 19 3.11 5.30 15.94
CA GLU A 19 3.40 6.37 16.88
C GLU A 19 3.99 7.58 16.14
N ALA A 20 3.46 8.78 16.40
CA ALA A 20 3.94 10.01 15.78
C ALA A 20 5.43 10.26 16.09
N VAL A 21 5.88 9.81 17.26
CA VAL A 21 7.28 9.86 17.68
C VAL A 21 8.15 9.01 16.77
N PHE A 22 7.76 7.77 16.48
CA PHE A 22 8.51 6.88 15.60
C PHE A 22 8.63 7.45 14.19
N ARG A 23 7.54 7.97 13.61
CA ARG A 23 7.58 8.67 12.31
C ARG A 23 8.55 9.86 12.32
N ARG A 24 8.55 10.65 13.39
CA ARG A 24 9.45 11.80 13.52
C ARG A 24 10.91 11.37 13.64
N LEU A 25 11.19 10.31 14.40
CA LEU A 25 12.54 9.76 14.55
C LEU A 25 13.08 9.23 13.22
N VAL A 26 12.28 8.49 12.46
CA VAL A 26 12.65 8.01 11.12
C VAL A 26 12.96 9.19 10.20
N SER A 27 12.12 10.22 10.19
CA SER A 27 12.35 11.43 9.38
C SER A 27 13.63 12.16 9.76
N LEU A 28 13.88 12.35 11.07
CA LEU A 28 15.11 12.98 11.55
C LEU A 28 16.34 12.14 11.18
N PHE A 29 16.27 10.83 11.38
CA PHE A 29 17.33 9.90 10.99
C PHE A 29 17.68 10.03 9.51
N LEU A 30 16.68 10.08 8.64
CA LEU A 30 16.87 10.26 7.20
C LEU A 30 17.56 11.59 6.85
N VAL A 31 17.15 12.68 7.51
CA VAL A 31 17.78 14.00 7.33
C VAL A 31 19.24 13.98 7.78
N PHE A 32 19.54 13.34 8.92
CA PHE A 32 20.92 13.18 9.39
C PHE A 32 21.78 12.38 8.41
N ILE A 33 21.26 11.27 7.87
CA ILE A 33 21.96 10.49 6.85
C ILE A 33 22.19 11.34 5.60
N PHE A 34 21.17 12.03 5.10
CA PHE A 34 21.29 12.88 3.91
C PHE A 34 22.37 13.96 4.07
N LEU A 35 22.31 14.74 5.16
CA LEU A 35 23.29 15.80 5.44
C LEU A 35 24.69 15.22 5.70
N GLY A 36 24.77 14.09 6.40
CA GLY A 36 26.02 13.38 6.65
C GLY A 36 26.69 12.91 5.37
N THR A 37 25.93 12.30 4.45
CA THR A 37 26.45 11.86 3.15
C THR A 37 26.92 13.04 2.31
N LEU A 38 26.17 14.15 2.27
CA LEU A 38 26.62 15.37 1.57
C LEU A 38 27.94 15.90 2.13
N LEU A 39 28.06 15.95 3.46
CA LEU A 39 29.29 16.42 4.12
C LEU A 39 30.48 15.51 3.79
N ILE A 40 30.29 14.19 3.84
CA ILE A 40 31.34 13.21 3.53
C ILE A 40 31.79 13.34 2.06
N VAL A 41 30.84 13.46 1.12
CA VAL A 41 31.15 13.65 -0.30
C VAL A 41 31.90 14.96 -0.54
N GLU A 42 31.52 16.04 0.12
CA GLU A 42 32.19 17.33 0.03
C GLU A 42 33.63 17.26 0.55
N LEU A 43 33.84 16.65 1.71
CA LEU A 43 35.18 16.45 2.30
C LEU A 43 36.06 15.57 1.39
N LYS A 44 35.48 14.57 0.73
CA LYS A 44 36.18 13.75 -0.26
C LYS A 44 36.64 14.57 -1.45
N ARG A 45 35.75 15.41 -2.00
CA ARG A 45 36.08 16.25 -3.17
C ARG A 45 37.17 17.27 -2.84
N GLN A 46 37.23 17.74 -1.60
CA GLN A 46 38.28 18.64 -1.11
C GLN A 46 39.58 17.91 -0.71
N GLN A 47 39.66 16.58 -0.86
CA GLN A 47 40.80 15.74 -0.46
C GLN A 47 41.15 15.82 1.05
N LEU A 48 40.19 16.22 1.89
CA LEU A 48 40.38 16.38 3.33
C LEU A 48 40.17 15.07 4.13
N LEU A 49 39.76 14.00 3.46
CA LEU A 49 39.55 12.68 4.08
C LEU A 49 40.86 11.88 4.14
N PRO A 50 41.14 11.15 5.24
CA PRO A 50 42.23 10.18 5.29
C PRO A 50 42.08 9.12 4.18
N GLU A 51 43.20 8.68 3.57
CA GLU A 51 43.21 7.70 2.47
C GLU A 51 42.44 6.40 2.82
N SER A 52 42.50 5.96 4.07
CA SER A 52 41.77 4.78 4.56
C SER A 52 40.25 4.90 4.45
N VAL A 53 39.70 6.12 4.51
CA VAL A 53 38.26 6.40 4.44
C VAL A 53 37.83 6.71 3.00
N GLN A 54 38.71 7.28 2.18
CA GLN A 54 38.42 7.58 0.78
C GLN A 54 38.02 6.34 -0.03
N ASN A 55 38.63 5.19 0.27
CA ASN A 55 38.35 3.91 -0.38
C ASN A 55 36.99 3.31 -0.01
N PHE A 56 36.42 3.70 1.12
CA PHE A 56 35.14 3.16 1.60
C PHE A 56 33.93 3.96 1.13
N VAL A 57 34.13 5.20 0.65
CA VAL A 57 33.05 6.05 0.12
C VAL A 57 32.99 5.85 -1.39
N PRO A 58 32.00 5.13 -1.95
CA PRO A 58 31.88 4.98 -3.39
C PRO A 58 31.46 6.31 -4.03
N GLY A 59 32.16 6.72 -5.10
CA GLY A 59 31.83 7.93 -5.86
C GLY A 59 32.21 9.25 -5.18
N ALA A 60 32.02 10.35 -5.91
CA ALA A 60 32.25 11.73 -5.45
C ALA A 60 31.08 12.67 -5.83
N SER A 61 29.93 12.11 -6.17
CA SER A 61 28.72 12.85 -6.54
C SER A 61 27.84 13.06 -5.32
N HIS A 62 27.33 14.28 -5.15
CA HIS A 62 26.39 14.61 -4.07
C HIS A 62 25.07 13.84 -4.21
N LEU A 63 24.75 13.40 -5.43
CA LEU A 63 23.53 12.65 -5.75
C LEU A 63 23.48 11.26 -5.09
N LEU A 64 24.62 10.73 -4.62
CA LEU A 64 24.66 9.52 -3.79
C LEU A 64 23.80 9.68 -2.51
N ALA A 65 23.77 10.89 -1.92
CA ALA A 65 22.96 11.16 -0.74
C ALA A 65 21.46 10.99 -1.02
N ILE A 66 21.03 11.31 -2.25
CA ILE A 66 19.65 11.16 -2.70
C ILE A 66 19.30 9.67 -2.81
N ASP A 67 20.14 8.88 -3.49
CA ASP A 67 19.89 7.44 -3.67
C ASP A 67 19.84 6.69 -2.33
N LEU A 68 20.79 6.96 -1.44
CA LEU A 68 20.83 6.34 -0.11
C LEU A 68 19.59 6.71 0.74
N CYS A 69 19.21 7.98 0.74
CA CYS A 69 18.05 8.48 1.49
C CYS A 69 16.75 7.83 0.99
N PHE A 70 16.55 7.79 -0.33
CA PHE A 70 15.36 7.14 -0.91
C PHE A 70 15.38 5.63 -0.73
N GLY A 71 16.54 4.96 -0.80
CA GLY A 71 16.66 3.54 -0.50
C GLY A 71 16.23 3.20 0.94
N LEU A 72 16.71 3.97 1.93
CA LEU A 72 16.31 3.80 3.33
C LEU A 72 14.82 4.10 3.55
N LEU A 73 14.31 5.13 2.87
CA LEU A 73 12.89 5.47 2.92
C LEU A 73 12.01 4.36 2.36
N LEU A 74 12.40 3.77 1.23
CA LEU A 74 11.74 2.61 0.62
C LEU A 74 11.75 1.39 1.57
N ILE A 75 12.84 1.18 2.32
CA ILE A 75 12.90 0.12 3.34
C ILE A 75 11.84 0.37 4.43
N TYR A 76 11.74 1.60 4.91
CA TYR A 76 10.72 1.97 5.89
C TYR A 76 9.29 1.80 5.34
N GLU A 77 9.05 2.22 4.10
CA GLU A 77 7.75 2.04 3.43
C GLU A 77 7.37 0.58 3.24
N GLY A 78 8.35 -0.29 2.95
CA GLY A 78 8.14 -1.74 2.87
C GLY A 78 7.54 -2.30 4.16
N ILE A 79 8.03 -1.85 5.32
CA ILE A 79 7.47 -2.25 6.63
C ILE A 79 6.03 -1.76 6.77
N GLY A 80 5.76 -0.48 6.46
CA GLY A 80 4.42 0.09 6.52
C GLY A 80 3.43 -0.65 5.61
N LEU A 81 3.89 -1.12 4.46
CA LEU A 81 3.09 -1.88 3.51
C LEU A 81 2.79 -3.31 4.00
N ILE A 82 3.72 -3.98 4.69
CA ILE A 82 3.48 -5.28 5.35
C ILE A 82 2.47 -5.12 6.47
N VAL A 83 2.62 -4.10 7.31
CA VAL A 83 1.69 -3.84 8.43
C VAL A 83 0.30 -3.47 7.91
N GLY A 84 0.23 -2.63 6.87
CA GLY A 84 -1.03 -2.25 6.23
C GLY A 84 -1.79 -3.42 5.59
N LEU A 85 -1.11 -4.51 5.23
CA LEU A 85 -1.74 -5.72 4.70
C LEU A 85 -2.64 -6.42 5.73
N ALA A 86 -2.28 -6.35 7.02
CA ALA A 86 -3.08 -6.98 8.08
C ALA A 86 -4.40 -6.25 8.36
N ARG A 87 -4.54 -5.00 7.90
CA ARG A 87 -5.78 -4.20 8.00
C ARG A 87 -6.82 -4.66 6.97
N SER A 88 -8.09 -4.30 7.15
CA SER A 88 -9.21 -4.84 6.35
C SER A 88 -8.98 -4.72 4.84
N VAL A 89 -9.37 -5.72 4.02
CA VAL A 89 -8.94 -5.81 2.59
C VAL A 89 -9.38 -4.58 1.78
N SER A 90 -10.63 -4.15 1.95
CA SER A 90 -11.17 -3.02 1.18
C SER A 90 -10.60 -1.66 1.60
N GLU A 91 -10.23 -1.51 2.87
CA GLU A 91 -9.56 -0.30 3.37
C GLU A 91 -8.05 -0.34 3.06
N SER A 92 -7.46 -1.54 3.05
CA SER A 92 -6.06 -1.81 2.74
C SER A 92 -5.75 -1.53 1.28
N VAL A 93 -6.61 -1.90 0.31
CA VAL A 93 -6.33 -1.64 -1.12
C VAL A 93 -6.20 -0.15 -1.42
N GLY A 94 -7.12 0.69 -0.91
CA GLY A 94 -7.00 2.14 -1.07
C GLY A 94 -5.69 2.67 -0.48
N LYS A 95 -5.32 2.20 0.72
CA LYS A 95 -4.06 2.59 1.36
C LYS A 95 -2.83 2.10 0.60
N GLN A 96 -2.87 0.92 0.00
CA GLN A 96 -1.81 0.40 -0.85
C GLN A 96 -1.65 1.24 -2.12
N ILE A 97 -2.76 1.65 -2.75
CA ILE A 97 -2.75 2.58 -3.89
C ILE A 97 -2.15 3.93 -3.48
N GLU A 98 -2.50 4.44 -2.30
CA GLU A 98 -1.90 5.66 -1.74
C GLU A 98 -0.38 5.53 -1.59
N ILE A 99 0.08 4.46 -0.91
CA ILE A 99 1.51 4.17 -0.71
C ILE A 99 2.21 4.03 -2.07
N PHE A 100 1.60 3.32 -3.02
CA PHE A 100 2.16 3.15 -4.36
C PHE A 100 2.31 4.49 -5.10
N SER A 101 1.32 5.39 -5.00
CA SER A 101 1.42 6.72 -5.61
C SER A 101 2.57 7.54 -5.03
N LEU A 102 2.80 7.43 -3.71
CA LEU A 102 3.92 8.07 -3.03
C LEU A 102 5.26 7.43 -3.43
N ILE A 103 5.31 6.12 -3.60
CA ILE A 103 6.49 5.40 -4.11
C ILE A 103 6.84 5.88 -5.51
N LEU A 104 5.87 5.99 -6.43
CA LEU A 104 6.14 6.53 -7.78
C LEU A 104 6.70 7.95 -7.73
N LEU A 105 6.08 8.83 -6.93
CA LEU A 105 6.56 10.20 -6.77
C LEU A 105 7.98 10.26 -6.18
N ARG A 106 8.38 9.27 -5.38
CA ARG A 106 9.75 9.17 -4.84
C ARG A 106 10.72 8.59 -5.87
N ARG A 107 10.30 7.59 -6.65
CA ARG A 107 11.11 7.04 -7.75
C ARG A 107 11.41 8.08 -8.82
N SER A 108 10.47 9.00 -9.09
CA SER A 108 10.76 10.13 -9.98
C SER A 108 11.93 10.98 -9.48
N PHE A 109 12.08 11.17 -8.16
CA PHE A 109 13.25 11.86 -7.61
C PHE A 109 14.53 11.01 -7.65
N LYS A 110 14.43 9.68 -7.56
CA LYS A 110 15.58 8.78 -7.68
C LYS A 110 16.23 8.85 -9.07
N GLU A 111 15.47 9.14 -10.12
CA GLU A 111 16.03 9.33 -11.47
C GLU A 111 17.01 10.53 -11.55
N PHE A 112 16.93 11.51 -10.64
CA PHE A 112 17.96 12.55 -10.53
C PHE A 112 19.33 11.98 -10.15
N ALA A 113 19.39 10.85 -9.45
CA ALA A 113 20.66 10.25 -9.04
C ALA A 113 21.47 9.69 -10.22
N HIS A 114 20.83 9.46 -11.37
CA HIS A 114 21.50 9.04 -12.60
C HIS A 114 22.13 10.22 -13.37
N PHE A 115 21.91 11.46 -12.94
CA PHE A 115 22.51 12.62 -13.62
C PHE A 115 24.00 12.72 -13.33
N SER A 116 24.79 13.06 -14.35
CA SER A 116 26.20 13.36 -14.19
C SER A 116 26.38 14.79 -13.70
N GLU A 117 27.35 15.02 -12.79
CA GLU A 117 27.79 16.36 -12.41
C GLU A 117 28.96 16.80 -13.32
N PRO A 118 28.95 18.02 -13.90
CA PRO A 118 27.90 19.04 -13.88
C PRO A 118 26.70 18.70 -14.77
N LEU A 119 25.50 19.17 -14.39
CA LEU A 119 24.25 18.96 -15.15
C LEU A 119 24.39 19.49 -16.58
N ARG A 120 24.60 18.58 -17.54
CA ARG A 120 24.66 18.88 -18.97
C ARG A 120 23.57 18.08 -19.66
N TRP A 121 22.83 18.74 -20.54
CA TRP A 121 21.81 18.06 -21.33
C TRP A 121 22.49 17.06 -22.28
N SER A 122 22.29 15.77 -22.03
CA SER A 122 22.67 14.67 -22.92
C SER A 122 21.44 13.84 -23.30
N LEU A 123 21.60 12.95 -24.27
CA LEU A 123 20.53 12.01 -24.66
C LEU A 123 20.12 11.12 -23.47
N GLU A 124 21.09 10.69 -22.66
CA GLU A 124 20.87 9.91 -21.43
C GLU A 124 20.10 10.72 -20.37
N THR A 125 20.41 12.01 -20.22
CA THR A 125 19.63 12.91 -19.33
C THR A 125 18.18 13.03 -19.81
N GLY A 126 17.95 13.07 -21.12
CA GLY A 126 16.61 13.11 -21.70
C GLY A 126 15.77 11.88 -21.38
N GLU A 127 16.38 10.68 -21.40
CA GLU A 127 15.71 9.43 -21.05
C GLU A 127 15.33 9.38 -19.55
N SER A 128 16.26 9.72 -18.66
CA SER A 128 15.99 9.81 -17.21
C SER A 128 14.93 10.87 -16.87
N VAL A 129 14.90 12.00 -17.58
CA VAL A 129 13.81 13.00 -17.45
C VAL A 129 12.48 12.42 -17.91
N GLY A 130 12.46 11.62 -18.98
CA GLY A 130 11.27 10.89 -19.44
C GLY A 130 10.73 9.93 -18.39
N HIS A 131 11.60 9.13 -17.75
CA HIS A 131 11.26 8.23 -16.64
C HIS A 131 10.69 9.00 -15.45
N MET A 132 11.34 10.10 -15.07
CA MET A 132 10.88 10.98 -13.99
C MET A 132 9.48 11.54 -14.26
N LEU A 133 9.25 12.03 -15.48
CA LEU A 133 7.95 12.58 -15.87
C LEU A 133 6.85 11.51 -15.87
N ALA A 134 7.16 10.30 -16.35
CA ALA A 134 6.22 9.19 -16.37
C ALA A 134 5.80 8.79 -14.95
N ASP A 135 6.76 8.64 -14.03
CA ASP A 135 6.51 8.30 -12.63
C ASP A 135 5.70 9.41 -11.92
N ALA A 136 6.08 10.67 -12.08
CA ALA A 136 5.39 11.80 -11.47
C ALA A 136 3.96 11.98 -12.04
N ALA A 137 3.78 11.84 -13.35
CA ALA A 137 2.46 11.90 -13.99
C ALA A 137 1.58 10.73 -13.55
N GLY A 138 2.13 9.51 -13.51
CA GLY A 138 1.45 8.33 -13.00
C GLY A 138 0.98 8.51 -11.55
N ALA A 139 1.86 9.00 -10.68
CA ALA A 139 1.52 9.31 -9.28
C ALA A 139 0.38 10.33 -9.18
N LEU A 140 0.42 11.41 -9.98
CA LEU A 140 -0.63 12.43 -10.00
C LEU A 140 -1.97 11.87 -10.46
N VAL A 141 -1.99 11.08 -11.54
CA VAL A 141 -3.22 10.44 -12.04
C VAL A 141 -3.79 9.51 -10.99
N ILE A 142 -2.96 8.67 -10.37
CA ILE A 142 -3.39 7.76 -9.30
C ILE A 142 -3.97 8.55 -8.12
N PHE A 143 -3.34 9.65 -7.71
CA PHE A 143 -3.84 10.51 -6.63
C PHE A 143 -5.23 11.08 -6.93
N LEU A 144 -5.47 11.52 -8.17
CA LEU A 144 -6.79 11.99 -8.62
C LEU A 144 -7.83 10.85 -8.60
N LEU A 145 -7.49 9.68 -9.13
CA LEU A 145 -8.37 8.52 -9.13
C LEU A 145 -8.69 8.03 -7.72
N LEU A 146 -7.70 8.05 -6.84
CA LEU A 146 -7.83 7.66 -5.44
C LEU A 146 -8.79 8.61 -4.69
N SER A 147 -8.77 9.91 -5.01
CA SER A 147 -9.74 10.87 -4.47
C SER A 147 -11.18 10.49 -4.84
N VAL A 148 -11.39 10.03 -6.07
CA VAL A 148 -12.71 9.53 -6.53
C VAL A 148 -13.05 8.19 -5.85
N TYR A 149 -12.08 7.29 -5.72
CA TYR A 149 -12.22 6.00 -5.04
C TYR A 149 -12.71 6.16 -3.60
N TYR A 150 -12.07 7.02 -2.81
CA TYR A 150 -12.48 7.25 -1.42
C TYR A 150 -13.87 7.88 -1.31
N LYS A 151 -14.22 8.78 -2.24
CA LYS A 151 -15.58 9.35 -2.30
C LYS A 151 -16.63 8.29 -2.58
N ALA A 152 -16.33 7.31 -3.45
CA ALA A 152 -17.22 6.19 -3.77
C ALA A 152 -17.36 5.19 -2.61
N GLN A 153 -16.29 4.98 -1.84
CA GLN A 153 -16.25 4.02 -0.73
C GLN A 153 -16.94 4.53 0.55
N LYS A 154 -16.89 5.83 0.86
CA LYS A 154 -17.44 6.44 2.09
C LYS A 154 -18.94 6.17 2.32
N HIS A 155 -19.68 5.77 1.29
CA HIS A 155 -21.12 5.48 1.35
C HIS A 155 -21.46 3.99 1.59
N GLN A 156 -20.47 3.12 1.85
CA GLN A 156 -20.67 1.66 1.86
C GLN A 156 -20.18 0.95 3.13
N SER A 157 -19.67 1.69 4.13
CA SER A 157 -19.33 1.08 5.42
C SER A 157 -20.63 0.74 6.17
N TYR A 158 -20.66 -0.41 6.84
CA TYR A 158 -21.81 -1.07 7.47
C TYR A 158 -22.64 -1.97 6.56
N LEU A 159 -22.19 -3.21 6.36
CA LEU A 159 -23.03 -4.41 6.46
C LEU A 159 -22.13 -5.66 6.42
N GLY A 160 -22.16 -6.49 7.48
CA GLY A 160 -21.84 -7.92 7.36
C GLY A 160 -20.85 -8.54 8.36
N ASP A 161 -21.42 -9.05 9.45
CA ASP A 161 -21.06 -10.22 10.28
C ASP A 161 -19.73 -10.27 11.09
N ASN A 162 -19.87 -10.33 12.41
CA ASN A 162 -18.86 -9.94 13.40
C ASN A 162 -17.97 -11.10 13.89
N LYS A 163 -18.21 -12.35 13.46
CA LYS A 163 -17.42 -13.53 13.91
C LYS A 163 -16.53 -14.14 12.83
N ALA A 164 -17.03 -14.37 11.62
CA ALA A 164 -16.17 -14.84 10.52
C ALA A 164 -15.10 -13.80 10.13
N GLN A 165 -15.40 -12.52 10.35
CA GLN A 165 -14.47 -11.42 10.13
C GLN A 165 -13.32 -11.40 11.13
N SER A 166 -13.54 -11.79 12.40
CA SER A 166 -12.48 -11.81 13.42
C SER A 166 -11.46 -12.92 13.17
N GLU A 167 -11.91 -14.12 12.78
CA GLU A 167 -11.00 -15.24 12.46
C GLU A 167 -10.13 -14.90 11.24
N PHE A 168 -10.71 -14.31 10.18
CA PHE A 168 -9.94 -13.86 9.02
C PHE A 168 -8.90 -12.77 9.35
N ILE A 169 -9.20 -11.88 10.32
CA ILE A 169 -8.23 -10.88 10.81
C ILE A 169 -7.05 -11.57 11.52
N GLU A 170 -7.27 -12.63 12.29
CA GLU A 170 -6.19 -13.36 12.94
C GLU A 170 -5.25 -14.04 11.94
N TYR A 171 -5.80 -14.66 10.88
CA TYR A 171 -4.98 -15.23 9.79
C TYR A 171 -4.12 -14.17 9.09
N LYS A 172 -4.69 -12.99 8.83
CA LYS A 172 -3.93 -11.89 8.23
C LYS A 172 -2.77 -11.42 9.09
N LYS A 173 -2.98 -11.27 10.40
CA LYS A 173 -1.92 -10.87 11.33
C LYS A 173 -0.79 -11.90 11.36
N ALA A 174 -1.13 -13.18 11.34
CA ALA A 174 -0.13 -14.25 11.29
C ALA A 174 0.68 -14.22 9.97
N ILE A 175 0.02 -14.02 8.83
CA ILE A 175 0.67 -13.93 7.52
C ILE A 175 1.56 -12.69 7.43
N ALA A 176 1.07 -11.53 7.89
CA ALA A 176 1.84 -10.30 7.92
C ALA A 176 3.08 -10.43 8.84
N LEU A 177 2.96 -11.13 9.96
CA LEU A 177 4.10 -11.42 10.84
C LEU A 177 5.14 -12.33 10.17
N LEU A 178 4.70 -13.38 9.46
CA LEU A 178 5.59 -14.25 8.68
C LEU A 178 6.30 -13.46 7.58
N LEU A 179 5.57 -12.58 6.89
CA LEU A 179 6.13 -11.73 5.86
C LEU A 179 7.15 -10.73 6.44
N LEU A 180 6.86 -10.16 7.60
CA LEU A 180 7.79 -9.28 8.32
C LEU A 180 9.08 -10.01 8.70
N LEU A 181 8.96 -11.26 9.15
CA LEU A 181 10.12 -12.11 9.45
C LEU A 181 10.96 -12.38 8.18
N GLY A 182 10.30 -12.70 7.07
CA GLY A 182 10.97 -12.86 5.77
C GLY A 182 11.68 -11.59 5.32
N TYR A 183 11.02 -10.44 5.44
CA TYR A 183 11.55 -9.13 5.09
C TYR A 183 12.84 -8.79 5.86
N PHE A 184 12.82 -8.93 7.19
CA PHE A 184 14.02 -8.73 8.01
C PHE A 184 15.06 -9.83 7.77
N GLY A 185 14.64 -11.07 7.48
CA GLY A 185 15.55 -12.17 7.15
C GLY A 185 16.41 -11.88 5.92
N VAL A 186 15.81 -11.38 4.84
CA VAL A 186 16.55 -10.97 3.63
C VAL A 186 17.48 -9.79 3.95
N GLY A 187 17.01 -8.81 4.74
CA GLY A 187 17.82 -7.65 5.14
C GLY A 187 19.05 -8.03 5.96
N ILE A 188 18.88 -8.91 6.94
CA ILE A 188 19.98 -9.46 7.76
C ILE A 188 20.93 -10.27 6.89
N TYR A 189 20.42 -11.13 6.00
CA TYR A 189 21.23 -11.92 5.08
C TYR A 189 22.13 -11.04 4.21
N ASN A 190 21.58 -10.01 3.58
CA ASN A 190 22.34 -9.04 2.80
C ASN A 190 23.36 -8.27 3.65
N SER A 191 22.98 -7.90 4.88
CA SER A 191 23.89 -7.20 5.80
C SER A 191 25.10 -8.07 6.18
N ILE A 192 24.88 -9.36 6.44
CA ILE A 192 25.97 -10.33 6.74
C ILE A 192 26.89 -10.51 5.53
N LEU A 193 26.32 -10.63 4.31
CA LEU A 193 27.11 -10.75 3.09
C LEU A 193 27.96 -9.50 2.81
N TRP A 194 27.38 -8.32 3.04
CA TRP A 194 28.08 -7.05 2.88
C TRP A 194 29.25 -6.92 3.86
N VAL A 195 29.04 -7.23 5.15
CA VAL A 195 30.13 -7.26 6.16
C VAL A 195 31.19 -8.31 5.82
N SER A 196 30.78 -9.42 5.21
CA SER A 196 31.70 -10.50 4.79
C SER A 196 32.42 -10.22 3.47
N GLN A 197 32.26 -9.03 2.87
CA GLN A 197 32.82 -8.64 1.57
C GLN A 197 32.46 -9.60 0.41
N ARG A 198 31.28 -10.23 0.48
CA ARG A 198 30.74 -11.12 -0.57
C ARG A 198 29.65 -10.43 -1.35
N GLU A 199 30.01 -9.27 -1.91
CA GLU A 199 29.08 -8.40 -2.64
C GLU A 199 28.52 -9.08 -3.91
N ASP A 200 29.28 -10.02 -4.48
CA ASP A 200 28.91 -10.85 -5.64
C ASP A 200 27.66 -11.72 -5.41
N ARG A 201 27.25 -11.91 -4.15
CA ARG A 201 26.11 -12.77 -3.77
C ARG A 201 24.93 -12.01 -3.19
N LEU A 202 24.96 -10.67 -3.20
CA LEU A 202 23.86 -9.87 -2.69
C LEU A 202 22.60 -10.15 -3.50
N VAL A 203 21.53 -10.52 -2.80
CA VAL A 203 20.23 -10.69 -3.44
C VAL A 203 19.55 -9.33 -3.58
N PRO A 204 18.83 -9.06 -4.69
CA PRO A 204 18.11 -7.81 -4.87
C PRO A 204 16.95 -7.73 -3.88
N PHE A 205 17.19 -7.02 -2.77
CA PHE A 205 16.31 -6.99 -1.59
C PHE A 205 14.85 -6.68 -1.95
N PHE A 206 14.63 -5.63 -2.76
CA PHE A 206 13.29 -5.19 -3.13
C PHE A 206 12.58 -6.15 -4.07
N GLU A 207 13.28 -6.76 -5.04
CA GLU A 207 12.69 -7.75 -5.95
C GLU A 207 12.21 -8.99 -5.19
N VAL A 208 13.03 -9.48 -4.26
CA VAL A 208 12.67 -10.60 -3.38
C VAL A 208 11.47 -10.22 -2.51
N PHE A 209 11.48 -9.03 -1.90
CA PHE A 209 10.37 -8.54 -1.08
C PHE A 209 9.06 -8.42 -1.86
N TYR A 210 9.06 -7.81 -3.04
CA TYR A 210 7.86 -7.66 -3.86
C TYR A 210 7.34 -9.02 -4.35
N THR A 211 8.23 -9.96 -4.63
CA THR A 211 7.85 -11.34 -4.94
C THR A 211 7.14 -11.98 -3.75
N MET A 212 7.68 -11.88 -2.54
CA MET A 212 7.02 -12.39 -1.32
C MET A 212 5.62 -11.79 -1.13
N LEU A 213 5.46 -10.49 -1.41
CA LEU A 213 4.16 -9.81 -1.34
C LEU A 213 3.14 -10.37 -2.33
N ILE A 214 3.54 -10.68 -3.57
CA ILE A 214 2.64 -11.29 -4.55
C ILE A 214 2.13 -12.64 -4.04
N PHE A 215 3.03 -13.49 -3.52
CA PHE A 215 2.64 -14.79 -2.97
C PHE A 215 1.68 -14.66 -1.79
N VAL A 216 1.94 -13.69 -0.90
CA VAL A 216 1.08 -13.40 0.23
C VAL A 216 -0.28 -12.86 -0.21
N ASP A 217 -0.33 -11.96 -1.19
CA ASP A 217 -1.58 -11.43 -1.73
C ASP A 217 -2.44 -12.58 -2.32
N ILE A 218 -1.82 -13.50 -3.06
CA ILE A 218 -2.50 -14.71 -3.59
C ILE A 218 -2.98 -15.62 -2.45
N LEU A 219 -2.15 -15.86 -1.43
CA LEU A 219 -2.51 -16.66 -0.26
C LEU A 219 -3.73 -16.07 0.46
N LEU A 220 -3.77 -14.74 0.61
CA LEU A 220 -4.91 -14.05 1.22
C LEU A 220 -6.20 -14.22 0.42
N VAL A 221 -6.13 -14.28 -0.92
CA VAL A 221 -7.29 -14.63 -1.76
C VAL A 221 -7.79 -16.02 -1.43
N LEU A 222 -6.89 -17.00 -1.47
CA LEU A 222 -7.25 -18.40 -1.27
C LEU A 222 -7.87 -18.62 0.12
N ILE A 223 -7.35 -17.94 1.15
CA ILE A 223 -7.91 -17.98 2.49
C ILE A 223 -9.27 -17.27 2.53
N SER A 224 -9.42 -16.12 1.87
CA SER A 224 -10.69 -15.37 1.87
C SER A 224 -11.88 -16.15 1.29
N LEU A 225 -11.61 -17.10 0.36
CA LEU A 225 -12.62 -17.99 -0.21
C LEU A 225 -13.19 -18.97 0.83
N GLN A 226 -12.45 -19.28 1.89
CA GLN A 226 -12.94 -20.16 2.97
C GLN A 226 -13.96 -19.47 3.89
N PHE A 227 -13.97 -18.13 3.92
CA PHE A 227 -14.78 -17.34 4.85
C PHE A 227 -15.98 -16.61 4.19
N SER A 228 -16.13 -16.66 2.87
CA SER A 228 -17.20 -15.94 2.14
C SER A 228 -18.27 -16.90 1.60
N SER A 229 -19.48 -16.88 2.18
CA SER A 229 -20.60 -17.74 1.76
C SER A 229 -21.44 -17.17 0.59
N THR A 230 -21.26 -15.89 0.24
CA THR A 230 -22.05 -15.20 -0.81
C THR A 230 -21.15 -14.79 -1.98
N TYR A 231 -21.58 -15.12 -3.21
CA TYR A 231 -20.85 -14.84 -4.46
C TYR A 231 -20.36 -13.38 -4.56
N HIS A 232 -21.18 -12.39 -4.21
CA HIS A 232 -20.82 -10.97 -4.34
C HIS A 232 -19.70 -10.53 -3.39
N VAL A 233 -19.67 -11.09 -2.17
CA VAL A 233 -18.61 -10.80 -1.20
C VAL A 233 -17.30 -11.44 -1.66
N ALA A 234 -17.37 -12.70 -2.15
CA ALA A 234 -16.24 -13.41 -2.70
C ALA A 234 -15.68 -12.73 -3.97
N PHE A 235 -16.55 -12.27 -4.88
CA PHE A 235 -16.15 -11.56 -6.10
C PHE A 235 -15.47 -10.23 -5.77
N ARG A 236 -16.00 -9.45 -4.83
CA ARG A 236 -15.40 -8.19 -4.40
C ARG A 236 -14.02 -8.42 -3.75
N ALA A 237 -13.90 -9.41 -2.86
CA ALA A 237 -12.63 -9.74 -2.21
C ALA A 237 -11.58 -10.22 -3.22
N SER A 238 -11.96 -11.11 -4.13
CA SER A 238 -11.08 -11.62 -5.19
C SER A 238 -10.69 -10.52 -6.17
N GLY A 239 -11.64 -9.68 -6.56
CA GLY A 239 -11.40 -8.52 -7.43
C GLY A 239 -10.41 -7.54 -6.80
N PHE A 240 -10.56 -7.22 -5.52
CA PHE A 240 -9.58 -6.35 -4.85
C PHE A 240 -8.18 -6.96 -4.78
N ALA A 241 -8.06 -8.27 -4.61
CA ALA A 241 -6.75 -8.90 -4.63
C ALA A 241 -6.11 -8.96 -6.02
N VAL A 242 -6.90 -9.09 -7.09
CA VAL A 242 -6.36 -8.90 -8.46
C VAL A 242 -5.79 -7.49 -8.61
N ALA A 243 -6.47 -6.47 -8.06
CA ALA A 243 -5.96 -5.09 -8.06
C ALA A 243 -4.64 -4.96 -7.30
N THR A 244 -4.51 -5.60 -6.12
CA THR A 244 -3.25 -5.57 -5.36
C THR A 244 -2.13 -6.29 -6.10
N VAL A 245 -2.39 -7.44 -6.73
CA VAL A 245 -1.40 -8.14 -7.56
C VAL A 245 -0.91 -7.26 -8.72
N PHE A 246 -1.80 -6.57 -9.44
CA PHE A 246 -1.37 -5.61 -10.46
C PHE A 246 -0.52 -4.47 -9.89
N LEU A 247 -0.87 -3.98 -8.71
CA LEU A 247 -0.08 -2.98 -8.00
C LEU A 247 1.32 -3.50 -7.61
N ARG A 248 1.45 -4.79 -7.25
CA ARG A 248 2.75 -5.43 -7.00
C ARG A 248 3.59 -5.54 -8.25
N ILE A 249 2.99 -5.97 -9.36
CA ILE A 249 3.69 -6.06 -10.64
C ILE A 249 4.16 -4.66 -11.05
N ALA A 250 3.34 -3.63 -10.83
CA ALA A 250 3.70 -2.24 -11.08
C ALA A 250 4.93 -1.77 -10.27
N LEU A 251 5.17 -2.31 -9.07
CA LEU A 251 6.37 -1.96 -8.26
C LEU A 251 7.66 -2.49 -8.88
N VAL A 252 7.62 -3.65 -9.54
CA VAL A 252 8.80 -4.29 -10.17
C VAL A 252 8.96 -3.88 -11.63
N ALA A 253 7.90 -3.39 -12.27
CA ALA A 253 7.91 -3.03 -13.67
C ALA A 253 8.94 -1.92 -13.99
N PRO A 254 9.52 -1.94 -15.21
CA PRO A 254 10.35 -0.86 -15.70
C PRO A 254 9.59 0.49 -15.73
N PRO A 255 10.33 1.61 -15.86
CA PRO A 255 9.73 2.92 -16.09
C PRO A 255 8.72 2.91 -17.23
N TYR A 256 7.74 3.82 -17.19
CA TYR A 256 6.53 3.87 -18.03
C TYR A 256 5.52 2.75 -17.74
N PHE A 257 5.96 1.48 -17.69
CA PHE A 257 5.08 0.35 -17.41
C PHE A 257 4.60 0.31 -15.96
N ASN A 258 5.47 0.68 -15.01
CA ASN A 258 5.11 0.86 -13.61
C ASN A 258 3.95 1.86 -13.43
N ALA A 259 4.04 3.03 -14.05
CA ALA A 259 3.03 4.08 -14.01
C ALA A 259 1.74 3.62 -14.68
N ALA A 260 1.82 3.04 -15.88
CA ALA A 260 0.66 2.53 -16.61
C ALA A 260 -0.09 1.42 -15.84
N LEU A 261 0.64 0.45 -15.30
CA LEU A 261 0.07 -0.64 -14.50
C LEU A 261 -0.53 -0.13 -13.20
N GLY A 262 0.11 0.83 -12.53
CA GLY A 262 -0.41 1.46 -11.32
C GLY A 262 -1.72 2.21 -11.56
N VAL A 263 -1.79 3.00 -12.65
CA VAL A 263 -3.02 3.66 -13.08
C VAL A 263 -4.10 2.63 -13.43
N GLY A 264 -3.75 1.58 -14.18
CA GLY A 264 -4.64 0.49 -14.54
C GLY A 264 -5.21 -0.25 -13.33
N ALA A 265 -4.36 -0.60 -12.35
CA ALA A 265 -4.77 -1.23 -11.10
C ALA A 265 -5.74 -0.34 -10.30
N THR A 266 -5.47 0.96 -10.26
CA THR A 266 -6.32 1.95 -9.58
C THR A 266 -7.67 2.11 -10.27
N LEU A 267 -7.68 2.20 -11.61
CA LEU A 267 -8.92 2.23 -12.40
C LEU A 267 -9.74 0.97 -12.22
N TYR A 268 -9.09 -0.20 -12.19
CA TYR A 268 -9.75 -1.47 -11.96
C TYR A 268 -10.39 -1.55 -10.56
N ALA A 269 -9.66 -1.15 -9.51
CA ALA A 269 -10.20 -1.08 -8.15
C ALA A 269 -11.37 -0.09 -8.03
N LEU A 270 -11.28 1.07 -8.70
CA LEU A 270 -12.35 2.05 -8.78
C LEU A 270 -13.57 1.48 -9.52
N GLY A 271 -13.37 0.84 -10.67
CA GLY A 271 -14.42 0.20 -11.47
C GLY A 271 -15.15 -0.88 -10.68
N LEU A 272 -14.43 -1.72 -9.94
CA LEU A 272 -15.02 -2.72 -9.05
C LEU A 272 -15.88 -2.08 -7.96
N THR A 273 -15.40 -0.99 -7.36
CA THR A 273 -16.11 -0.24 -6.31
C THR A 273 -17.39 0.40 -6.85
N MET A 274 -17.34 0.95 -8.06
CA MET A 274 -18.49 1.56 -8.73
C MET A 274 -19.52 0.51 -9.18
N ALA A 275 -19.07 -0.60 -9.74
CA ALA A 275 -19.95 -1.71 -10.15
C ALA A 275 -20.69 -2.29 -8.95
N TYR A 276 -19.98 -2.54 -7.84
CA TYR A 276 -20.60 -3.02 -6.61
C TYR A 276 -21.67 -2.04 -6.07
N ARG A 277 -21.39 -0.73 -6.13
CA ARG A 277 -22.36 0.31 -5.75
C ARG A 277 -23.62 0.28 -6.62
N SER A 278 -23.44 0.29 -7.95
CA SER A 278 -24.55 0.43 -8.90
C SER A 278 -25.51 -0.75 -8.86
N PHE A 279 -24.99 -1.96 -8.74
CA PHE A 279 -25.81 -3.18 -8.82
C PHE A 279 -26.47 -3.57 -7.49
N PHE A 280 -25.88 -3.23 -6.34
CA PHE A 280 -26.31 -3.81 -5.06
C PHE A 280 -26.84 -2.81 -4.03
N VAL A 281 -26.35 -1.56 -4.01
CA VAL A 281 -26.92 -0.52 -3.14
C VAL A 281 -28.24 0.03 -3.72
N GLY A 282 -28.36 0.09 -5.05
CA GLY A 282 -29.59 0.53 -5.73
C GLY A 282 -30.79 -0.40 -5.51
N VAL A 283 -30.56 -1.70 -5.35
CA VAL A 283 -31.63 -2.70 -5.15
C VAL A 283 -32.17 -2.68 -3.71
N GLY A 284 -31.31 -2.47 -2.70
CA GLY A 284 -31.74 -2.42 -1.29
C GLY A 284 -32.56 -1.18 -0.91
N GLN A 285 -32.38 -0.07 -1.63
CA GLN A 285 -33.20 1.14 -1.42
C GLN A 285 -34.60 1.02 -2.06
N ALA A 286 -34.71 0.31 -3.19
CA ALA A 286 -35.99 0.09 -3.85
C ALA A 286 -36.92 -0.81 -3.02
N SER A 287 -36.40 -1.85 -2.37
CA SER A 287 -37.22 -2.75 -1.53
C SER A 287 -37.71 -2.09 -0.23
N MET A 288 -36.91 -1.24 0.44
CA MET A 288 -37.34 -0.54 1.66
C MET A 288 -38.40 0.55 1.37
N GLN A 289 -38.39 1.13 0.17
CA GLN A 289 -39.37 2.13 -0.23
C GLN A 289 -40.73 1.51 -0.59
N ASP A 290 -40.73 0.27 -1.07
CA ASP A 290 -41.95 -0.51 -1.35
C ASP A 290 -42.61 -1.02 -0.05
N ASP A 291 -41.82 -1.54 0.90
CA ASP A 291 -42.31 -1.97 2.23
C ASP A 291 -42.90 -0.81 3.05
N SER A 292 -42.32 0.39 2.95
CA SER A 292 -42.82 1.58 3.65
C SER A 292 -44.09 2.16 3.01
N HIS A 293 -44.30 1.97 1.70
CA HIS A 293 -45.56 2.30 1.03
C HIS A 293 -46.65 1.28 1.35
N GLY A 294 -46.32 -0.02 1.40
CA GLY A 294 -47.24 -1.09 1.84
C GLY A 294 -47.70 -0.92 3.29
N ALA A 295 -46.79 -0.63 4.21
CA ALA A 295 -47.10 -0.42 5.63
C ALA A 295 -47.98 0.82 5.88
N ASN A 296 -47.75 1.92 5.14
CA ASN A 296 -48.60 3.12 5.24
C ASN A 296 -49.98 2.94 4.61
N ALA A 297 -50.11 2.08 3.59
CA ALA A 297 -51.41 1.74 2.99
C ALA A 297 -52.25 0.88 3.96
N GLN A 298 -51.66 -0.13 4.60
CA GLN A 298 -52.32 -0.96 5.61
C GLN A 298 -52.73 -0.16 6.86
N ALA A 299 -51.88 0.74 7.35
CA ALA A 299 -52.22 1.60 8.48
C ALA A 299 -53.39 2.56 8.19
N ARG A 300 -53.58 2.95 6.92
CA ARG A 300 -54.72 3.78 6.47
C ARG A 300 -56.01 2.97 6.33
N GLU A 301 -55.95 1.71 5.91
CA GLU A 301 -57.13 0.83 5.86
C GLU A 301 -57.66 0.50 7.27
N ASP A 302 -56.77 0.17 8.22
CA ASP A 302 -57.17 -0.14 9.60
C ASP A 302 -57.81 1.06 10.34
N THR A 303 -57.37 2.29 10.03
CA THR A 303 -57.98 3.50 10.61
C THR A 303 -59.34 3.84 10.00
N THR A 304 -59.60 3.47 8.74
CA THR A 304 -60.93 3.64 8.13
C THR A 304 -61.94 2.62 8.66
N VAL A 305 -61.54 1.35 8.83
CA VAL A 305 -62.44 0.28 9.32
C VAL A 305 -62.79 0.46 10.81
N GLY A 306 -61.87 0.98 11.63
CA GLY A 306 -62.14 1.29 13.04
C GLY A 306 -63.11 2.46 13.28
N SER A 307 -63.34 3.31 12.27
CA SER A 307 -64.21 4.50 12.40
C SER A 307 -65.69 4.22 12.13
N ASP A 308 -66.01 3.16 11.40
CA ASP A 308 -67.39 2.77 11.08
C ASP A 308 -68.04 1.91 12.18
N GLN A 309 -67.27 1.27 13.06
CA GLN A 309 -67.85 0.50 14.18
C GLN A 309 -68.31 1.36 15.37
N ASN A 310 -67.98 2.65 15.43
CA ASN A 310 -68.32 3.53 16.56
C ASN A 310 -69.52 4.45 16.30
N LYS A 311 -70.34 4.16 15.29
CA LYS A 311 -71.55 4.95 14.95
C LYS A 311 -72.89 4.23 15.19
N ASN A 312 -72.86 3.01 15.73
CA ASN A 312 -74.07 2.20 15.97
C ASN A 312 -74.23 1.77 17.45
N LEU A 313 -74.08 2.71 18.38
CA LEU A 313 -74.47 2.58 19.79
C LEU A 313 -75.30 3.78 20.23
#